data_AF-A0A1V5EAH1-F1
#
_entry.id   AF-A0A1V5EAH1-F1
#
_cell.length_a   1.000
_cell.length_b   1.000
_cell.length_c   1.000
_cell.angle_alpha   90.00
_cell.angle_beta   90.00
_cell.angle_gamma   90.00
#
_symmetry.space_group_name_H-M   'P 1'
#
loop_
_entity.id
_entity.type
_entity.pdbx_description
1 polymer ?
#
loop_
_entity_poly.entity_id
_entity_poly.type
_entity_poly.pdbx_seq_one_letter_code
_entity_poly.pdbx_strand_id
1 'polypeptide(L)'
;MRAFILSAAAAIFLMTAPLQAADGPAAEPWTFIGYTKYRDAVYLDSSRLTKRSPDESLAVCRIAPSGKSRYTRQVQAEIRKAKKSSAGFRYLEISAGIDCRNKAIRFVGVRYFTADGRLLHANEEPDAPWKPVAAGSLWDSLRGSVCGKESP
;
A
#
# COMPACT_ATOMS: atom_id res chain seq x y z
N MET A 1 66.98 -3.59 -45.02
CA MET A 1 66.71 -3.96 -46.43
C MET A 1 65.46 -4.84 -46.45
N ARG A 2 64.38 -4.41 -47.14
CA ARG A 2 63.19 -5.17 -47.66
C ARG A 2 62.36 -6.01 -46.65
N ALA A 3 61.03 -6.06 -46.61
CA ALA A 3 59.86 -5.49 -47.32
C ALA A 3 58.63 -5.72 -46.37
N PHE A 4 57.69 -4.80 -46.16
CA PHE A 4 56.38 -4.64 -46.86
C PHE A 4 55.68 -6.00 -47.13
N ILE A 5 54.46 -6.35 -46.65
CA ILE A 5 53.16 -5.66 -46.81
C ILE A 5 52.03 -6.39 -46.01
N LEU A 6 51.07 -5.61 -45.46
CA LEU A 6 49.59 -5.77 -45.25
C LEU A 6 49.02 -7.15 -44.81
N SER A 7 48.10 -7.31 -43.85
CA SER A 7 46.79 -6.72 -43.59
C SER A 7 46.33 -7.28 -42.23
N ALA A 8 45.63 -6.58 -41.34
CA ALA A 8 44.19 -6.40 -41.47
C ALA A 8 43.73 -5.28 -40.54
N ALA A 9 43.03 -4.31 -41.14
CA ALA A 9 42.23 -3.33 -40.43
C ALA A 9 41.01 -4.03 -39.81
N ALA A 10 40.82 -3.89 -38.50
CA ALA A 10 39.54 -4.10 -37.86
C ALA A 10 39.17 -2.81 -37.13
N ALA A 11 38.70 -1.83 -37.91
CA ALA A 11 37.97 -0.69 -37.37
C ALA A 11 36.55 -1.15 -37.07
N ILE A 12 36.24 -1.40 -35.79
CA ILE A 12 34.86 -1.55 -35.33
C ILE A 12 34.48 -0.24 -34.63
N PHE A 13 33.88 0.65 -35.41
CA PHE A 13 33.12 1.77 -34.90
C PHE A 13 31.64 1.44 -35.11
N LEU A 14 30.85 1.65 -34.05
CA LEU A 14 29.44 2.10 -34.03
C LEU A 14 28.56 1.32 -33.04
N MET A 15 28.38 1.97 -31.90
CA MET A 15 27.10 2.29 -31.26
C MET A 15 26.02 1.20 -31.19
N THR A 16 25.71 0.79 -29.96
CA THR A 16 24.33 0.72 -29.43
C THR A 16 24.35 0.77 -27.89
N ALA A 17 24.29 1.98 -27.33
CA ALA A 17 23.50 2.19 -26.10
C ALA A 17 22.04 2.34 -26.58
N PRO A 18 21.10 1.52 -26.07
CA PRO A 18 20.27 1.92 -24.92
C PRO A 18 19.94 0.68 -24.05
N LEU A 19 19.39 0.72 -22.84
CA LEU A 19 18.43 1.62 -22.24
C LEU A 19 18.87 1.93 -20.81
N GLN A 20 18.74 3.20 -20.46
CA GLN A 20 18.37 3.58 -19.12
C GLN A 20 17.11 2.79 -18.74
N ALA A 21 17.24 1.79 -17.87
CA ALA A 21 16.20 1.63 -16.87
C ALA A 21 16.32 2.88 -16.01
N ALA A 22 15.60 3.93 -16.42
CA ALA A 22 15.26 4.97 -15.49
C ALA A 22 14.56 4.23 -14.35
N ASP A 23 15.20 4.20 -13.18
CA ASP A 23 14.52 4.14 -11.90
C ASP A 23 13.63 5.40 -11.83
N GLY A 24 12.58 5.44 -12.68
CA GLY A 24 11.39 6.18 -12.36
C GLY A 24 10.89 5.61 -11.04
N PRO A 25 10.31 6.44 -10.16
CA PRO A 25 9.76 5.94 -8.90
C PRO A 25 8.87 4.76 -9.25
N ALA A 26 9.25 3.56 -8.77
CA ALA A 26 8.48 2.35 -8.97
C ALA A 26 7.03 2.72 -8.69
N ALA A 27 6.16 2.56 -9.70
CA ALA A 27 4.78 2.98 -9.64
C ALA A 27 4.24 2.57 -8.27
N GLU A 28 3.88 3.56 -7.45
CA GLU A 28 3.58 3.36 -6.04
C GLU A 28 2.60 2.17 -5.91
N PRO A 29 2.86 1.17 -5.03
CA PRO A 29 2.13 -0.11 -4.99
C PRO A 29 0.67 0.01 -4.50
N TRP A 30 0.14 1.23 -4.50
CA TRP A 30 -1.14 1.63 -3.95
C TRP A 30 -2.25 1.52 -4.99
N THR A 31 -3.10 0.52 -4.84
CA THR A 31 -4.31 0.35 -5.66
C THR A 31 -5.49 1.06 -5.00
N PHE A 32 -6.19 1.95 -5.71
CA PHE A 32 -7.37 2.63 -5.18
C PHE A 32 -8.53 1.64 -4.95
N ILE A 33 -9.14 1.70 -3.77
CA ILE A 33 -10.24 0.81 -3.36
C ILE A 33 -11.59 1.56 -3.30
N GLY A 34 -11.57 2.81 -2.86
CA GLY A 34 -12.79 3.59 -2.69
C GLY A 34 -12.63 4.73 -1.70
N TYR A 35 -13.75 5.25 -1.23
CA TYR A 35 -13.80 6.35 -0.28
C TYR A 35 -14.42 5.92 1.05
N THR A 36 -13.90 6.44 2.15
CA THR A 36 -14.58 6.40 3.44
C THR A 36 -15.87 7.22 3.40
N LYS A 37 -16.73 7.08 4.41
CA LYS A 37 -17.91 7.95 4.60
C LYS A 37 -17.58 9.44 4.72
N TYR A 38 -16.32 9.78 4.99
CA TYR A 38 -15.82 11.15 5.07
C TYR A 38 -15.17 11.63 3.77
N ARG A 39 -15.29 10.84 2.68
CA ARG A 39 -14.68 11.10 1.36
C ARG A 39 -13.14 11.09 1.37
N ASP A 40 -12.55 10.35 2.30
CA ASP A 40 -11.11 10.12 2.30
C ASP A 40 -10.82 8.87 1.45
N ALA A 41 -9.88 8.98 0.52
CA ALA A 41 -9.52 7.86 -0.36
C ALA A 41 -8.80 6.76 0.42
N VAL A 42 -9.10 5.51 0.07
CA VAL A 42 -8.50 4.31 0.62
C VAL A 42 -7.75 3.58 -0.48
N TYR A 43 -6.51 3.22 -0.18
CA TYR A 43 -5.62 2.50 -1.10
C TYR A 43 -5.13 1.21 -0.46
N LEU A 44 -5.01 0.14 -1.23
CA LEU A 44 -4.42 -1.15 -0.85
C LEU A 44 -2.97 -1.19 -1.30
N ASP A 45 -2.07 -1.62 -0.41
CA ASP A 45 -0.71 -2.00 -0.78
C ASP A 45 -0.66 -3.48 -1.14
N SER A 46 -0.75 -3.77 -2.43
CA SER A 46 -0.77 -5.16 -2.92
C SER A 46 0.58 -5.86 -2.72
N SER A 47 1.68 -5.10 -2.58
CA SER A 47 3.02 -5.67 -2.35
C SER A 47 3.20 -6.20 -0.93
N ARG A 48 2.39 -5.72 0.03
CA ARG A 48 2.38 -6.17 1.43
C ARG A 48 1.27 -7.16 1.75
N LEU A 49 0.56 -7.65 0.75
CA LEU A 49 -0.46 -8.68 0.93
C LEU A 49 0.20 -9.99 1.39
N THR A 50 -0.17 -10.47 2.57
CA THR A 50 0.39 -11.71 3.14
C THR A 50 -0.71 -12.74 3.33
N LYS A 51 -0.54 -13.94 2.78
CA LYS A 51 -1.48 -15.04 3.01
C LYS A 51 -1.16 -15.70 4.37
N ARG A 52 -2.12 -15.71 5.30
CA ARG A 52 -1.98 -16.30 6.65
C ARG A 52 -2.48 -17.73 6.70
N SER A 53 -3.53 -18.03 5.95
CA SER A 53 -4.10 -19.37 5.78
C SER A 53 -4.72 -19.50 4.38
N PRO A 54 -5.25 -20.66 3.97
CA PRO A 54 -5.96 -20.79 2.70
C PRO A 54 -7.08 -19.75 2.49
N ASP A 55 -7.77 -19.38 3.57
CA ASP A 55 -8.95 -18.50 3.55
C ASP A 55 -8.66 -17.09 4.10
N GLU A 56 -7.55 -16.90 4.81
CA GLU A 56 -7.19 -15.60 5.42
C GLU A 56 -6.00 -14.93 4.72
N SER A 57 -6.19 -13.66 4.37
CA SER A 57 -5.14 -12.75 3.92
C SER A 57 -5.03 -11.53 4.84
N LEU A 58 -3.81 -11.07 5.09
CA LEU A 58 -3.51 -9.83 5.79
C LEU A 58 -3.18 -8.75 4.76
N ALA A 59 -4.02 -7.72 4.69
CA ALA A 59 -3.87 -6.58 3.80
C ALA A 59 -3.46 -5.32 4.57
N VAL A 60 -2.69 -4.45 3.91
CA VAL A 60 -2.38 -3.11 4.44
C VAL A 60 -3.05 -2.06 3.57
N CYS A 61 -3.86 -1.22 4.20
CA CYS A 61 -4.55 -0.13 3.52
C CYS A 61 -4.11 1.23 4.03
N ARG A 62 -3.89 2.19 3.13
CA ARG A 62 -3.59 3.57 3.49
C ARG A 62 -4.82 4.45 3.34
N ILE A 63 -5.01 5.33 4.31
CA ILE A 63 -5.97 6.43 4.26
C ILE A 63 -5.21 7.73 4.49
N ALA A 64 -5.27 8.64 3.53
CA ALA A 64 -4.67 9.98 3.61
C ALA A 64 -5.79 11.02 3.71
N PRO A 65 -6.36 11.23 4.91
CA PRO A 65 -7.51 12.10 5.04
C PRO A 65 -7.12 13.57 4.78
N SER A 66 -8.04 14.32 4.17
CA SER A 66 -7.78 15.75 3.97
C SER A 66 -7.71 16.48 5.30
N GLY A 67 -6.99 17.62 5.36
CA GLY A 67 -6.96 18.45 6.57
C GLY A 67 -8.35 18.93 7.03
N LYS A 68 -9.33 18.95 6.12
CA LYS A 68 -10.73 19.32 6.40
C LYS A 68 -11.61 18.13 6.80
N SER A 69 -11.14 16.89 6.65
CA SER A 69 -11.91 15.69 7.00
C SER A 69 -12.22 15.63 8.49
N ARG A 70 -13.45 15.22 8.83
CA ARG A 70 -13.83 14.93 10.22
C ARG A 70 -12.99 13.77 10.79
N TYR A 71 -12.53 12.88 9.92
CA TYR A 71 -11.70 11.75 10.31
C TYR A 71 -10.34 12.18 10.87
N THR A 72 -9.71 13.19 10.27
CA THR A 72 -8.45 13.78 10.76
C THR A 72 -8.55 14.23 12.21
N ARG A 73 -9.66 14.88 12.59
CA ARG A 73 -9.90 15.32 13.98
C ARG A 73 -10.06 14.15 14.94
N GLN A 74 -10.77 13.10 14.53
CA GLN A 74 -10.93 11.88 15.33
C GLN A 74 -9.58 11.19 15.54
N VAL A 75 -8.78 11.03 14.49
CA VAL A 75 -7.43 10.44 14.58
C VAL A 75 -6.51 11.24 15.50
N GLN A 76 -6.49 12.57 15.36
CA GLN A 76 -5.71 13.43 16.25
C GLN A 76 -6.17 13.34 17.71
N ALA A 77 -7.45 13.13 17.96
CA ALA A 77 -7.96 12.90 19.31
C ALA A 77 -7.46 11.56 19.88
N GLU A 78 -7.47 10.48 19.10
CA GLU A 78 -6.94 9.17 19.52
C GLU A 78 -5.44 9.23 19.83
N ILE A 79 -4.63 9.86 18.97
CA ILE A 79 -3.19 10.03 19.23
C ILE A 79 -2.95 10.82 20.54
N ARG A 80 -3.77 11.85 20.80
CA ARG A 80 -3.67 12.65 22.03
C ARG A 80 -4.11 11.88 23.28
N LYS A 81 -5.15 11.04 23.19
CA LYS A 81 -5.56 10.15 24.30
C LYS A 81 -4.43 9.21 24.70
N ALA A 82 -3.63 8.75 23.74
CA ALA A 82 -2.42 7.97 23.98
C ALA A 82 -1.23 8.78 24.52
N LYS A 83 -1.44 10.05 24.90
CA LYS A 83 -0.40 11.00 25.36
C LYS A 83 0.75 11.16 24.36
N LYS A 84 0.46 11.05 23.05
CA LYS A 84 1.41 11.29 21.96
C LYS A 84 1.10 12.60 21.24
N SER A 85 2.10 13.17 20.59
CA SER A 85 1.92 14.34 19.73
C SER A 85 1.34 13.90 18.38
N SER A 86 0.27 14.57 17.95
CA SER A 86 -0.29 14.43 16.60
C SER A 86 0.30 15.41 15.59
N ALA A 87 1.34 16.17 15.98
CA ALA A 87 1.96 17.16 15.12
C ALA A 87 2.51 16.49 13.85
N GLY A 88 2.15 17.06 12.70
CA GLY A 88 2.58 16.55 11.40
C GLY A 88 1.82 15.31 10.89
N PHE A 89 0.77 14.84 11.57
CA PHE A 89 -0.05 13.71 11.09
C PHE A 89 -0.51 13.95 9.65
N ARG A 90 -0.31 12.94 8.79
CA ARG A 90 -0.63 13.03 7.35
C ARG A 90 -1.48 11.87 6.85
N TYR A 91 -1.14 10.65 7.21
CA TYR A 91 -1.86 9.46 6.79
C TYR A 91 -1.80 8.38 7.85
N LEU A 92 -2.65 7.38 7.70
CA LEU A 92 -2.61 6.17 8.50
C LEU A 92 -2.62 4.94 7.61
N GLU A 93 -2.06 3.86 8.13
CA GLU A 93 -2.12 2.54 7.55
C GLU A 93 -2.89 1.62 8.48
N ILE A 94 -3.86 0.89 7.95
CA ILE A 94 -4.68 -0.09 8.65
C ILE A 94 -4.23 -1.47 8.19
N SER A 95 -3.92 -2.34 9.14
CA SER A 95 -3.72 -3.77 8.89
C SER A 95 -5.05 -4.48 9.09
N ALA A 96 -5.54 -5.13 8.04
CA ALA A 96 -6.83 -5.81 8.02
C ALA A 96 -6.65 -7.30 7.69
N GLY A 97 -7.15 -8.17 8.57
CA GLY A 97 -7.37 -9.57 8.24
C GLY A 97 -8.64 -9.69 7.41
N ILE A 98 -8.55 -10.38 6.27
CA ILE A 98 -9.64 -10.63 5.32
C ILE A 98 -9.87 -12.14 5.24
N ASP A 99 -11.06 -12.58 5.63
CA ASP A 99 -11.52 -13.95 5.42
C ASP A 99 -12.32 -14.00 4.12
N CYS A 100 -11.71 -14.60 3.10
CA CYS A 100 -12.29 -14.68 1.76
C CYS A 100 -13.51 -15.61 1.71
N ARG A 101 -13.53 -16.68 2.51
CA ARG A 101 -14.59 -17.69 2.51
C ARG A 101 -15.82 -17.19 3.26
N ASN A 102 -15.62 -16.68 4.48
CA ASN A 102 -16.72 -16.26 5.35
C ASN A 102 -17.13 -14.80 5.13
N LYS A 103 -16.51 -14.12 4.15
CA LYS A 103 -16.77 -12.70 3.81
C LYS A 103 -16.71 -11.82 5.06
N ALA A 104 -15.63 -11.95 5.82
CA ALA A 104 -15.43 -11.26 7.07
C ALA A 104 -14.13 -10.44 7.07
N ILE A 105 -14.09 -9.40 7.90
CA ILE A 105 -12.94 -8.52 8.10
C ILE A 105 -12.68 -8.30 9.58
N ARG A 106 -11.41 -8.20 9.96
CA ARG A 106 -10.96 -7.71 11.27
C ARG A 106 -9.86 -6.67 11.09
N PHE A 107 -9.85 -5.64 11.91
CA PHE A 107 -8.79 -4.62 11.90
C PHE A 107 -7.80 -4.93 13.01
N VAL A 108 -6.66 -5.50 12.65
CA VAL A 108 -5.68 -6.02 13.61
C VAL A 108 -4.62 -5.00 13.99
N GLY A 109 -4.62 -3.83 13.36
CA GLY A 109 -3.77 -2.72 13.77
C GLY A 109 -3.95 -1.48 12.93
N VAL A 110 -3.51 -0.36 13.50
CA VAL A 110 -3.45 0.94 12.84
C VAL A 110 -2.14 1.63 13.19
N ARG A 111 -1.50 2.21 12.19
CA ARG A 111 -0.24 2.96 12.30
C ARG A 111 -0.45 4.36 11.75
N TYR A 112 -0.01 5.38 12.47
CA TYR A 112 -0.20 6.78 12.14
C TYR A 112 1.13 7.42 11.77
N PHE A 113 1.18 8.16 10.67
CA PHE A 113 2.42 8.65 10.09
C PHE A 113 2.38 10.14 9.79
N THR A 114 3.56 10.74 9.77
CA THR A 114 3.82 12.04 9.16
C THR A 114 4.06 11.94 7.66
N ALA A 115 4.16 13.08 6.97
CA ALA A 115 4.34 13.12 5.51
C ALA A 115 5.66 12.52 5.02
N ASP A 116 6.72 12.59 5.84
CA ASP A 116 8.04 11.98 5.60
C ASP A 116 8.10 10.49 5.99
N GLY A 117 6.97 9.88 6.37
CA GLY A 117 6.89 8.46 6.71
C GLY A 117 7.31 8.11 8.14
N ARG A 118 7.60 9.09 8.99
CA ARG A 118 7.90 8.83 10.41
C ARG A 118 6.64 8.39 11.16
N LEU A 119 6.77 7.31 11.94
CA LEU A 119 5.69 6.78 12.78
C LEU A 119 5.42 7.73 13.97
N LEU A 120 4.17 8.12 14.16
CA LEU A 120 3.69 8.93 15.29
C LEU A 120 3.15 8.04 16.42
N HIS A 121 2.37 7.04 16.05
CA HIS A 121 1.69 6.14 16.98
C HIS A 121 1.28 4.87 16.24
N ALA A 122 1.12 3.78 16.97
CA ALA A 122 0.55 2.54 16.48
C ALA A 122 -0.31 1.93 17.58
N ASN A 123 -1.36 1.24 17.16
CA ASN A 123 -2.16 0.36 18.01
C ASN A 123 -2.30 -0.99 17.28
N GLU A 124 -2.15 -2.07 18.02
CA GLU A 124 -2.25 -3.44 17.52
C GLU A 124 -3.32 -4.17 18.32
N GLU A 125 -4.17 -4.90 17.61
CA GLU A 125 -5.26 -5.67 18.17
C GLU A 125 -5.32 -7.02 17.42
N PRO A 126 -4.32 -7.90 17.58
CA PRO A 126 -4.21 -9.14 16.81
C PRO A 126 -5.43 -10.05 16.96
N ASP A 127 -6.11 -9.96 18.12
CA ASP A 127 -7.29 -10.73 18.46
C ASP A 127 -8.61 -9.98 18.17
N ALA A 128 -8.55 -8.90 17.36
CA ALA A 128 -9.74 -8.15 16.98
C ALA A 128 -10.81 -9.09 16.39
N PRO A 129 -12.08 -8.96 16.82
CA PRO A 129 -13.14 -9.88 16.41
C PRO A 129 -13.45 -9.72 14.92
N TRP A 130 -13.69 -10.85 14.26
CA TRP A 130 -14.21 -10.89 12.89
C TRP A 130 -15.59 -10.24 12.81
N LYS A 131 -15.79 -9.42 11.78
CA LYS A 131 -17.08 -8.77 11.48
C LYS A 131 -17.49 -9.11 10.05
N PRO A 132 -18.77 -9.40 9.81
CA PRO A 132 -19.25 -9.64 8.45
C PRO A 132 -19.06 -8.38 7.59
N VAL A 133 -18.68 -8.58 6.34
CA VAL A 133 -18.53 -7.51 5.35
C VAL A 133 -19.87 -7.29 4.65
N ALA A 134 -20.40 -6.07 4.76
CA ALA A 134 -21.63 -5.70 4.07
C ALA A 134 -21.38 -5.58 2.55
N ALA A 135 -22.25 -6.19 1.75
CA ALA A 135 -22.16 -6.14 0.28
C ALA A 135 -22.19 -4.69 -0.24
N GLY A 136 -21.34 -4.39 -1.23
CA GLY A 136 -21.22 -3.06 -1.82
C GLY A 136 -20.57 -2.01 -0.91
N SER A 137 -20.13 -2.39 0.30
CA SER A 137 -19.36 -1.50 1.16
C SER A 137 -17.92 -1.32 0.66
N LEU A 138 -17.25 -0.27 1.15
CA LEU A 138 -15.81 -0.08 0.92
C LEU A 138 -14.99 -1.35 1.23
N TRP A 139 -15.36 -2.06 2.31
CA TRP A 139 -14.65 -3.26 2.75
C TRP A 139 -14.95 -4.47 1.86
N ASP A 140 -16.10 -4.50 1.18
CA ASP A 140 -16.38 -5.50 0.16
C ASP A 140 -15.54 -5.27 -1.10
N SER A 141 -15.35 -4.00 -1.52
CA SER A 141 -14.40 -3.65 -2.59
C SER A 141 -12.97 -4.05 -2.24
N LEU A 142 -12.54 -3.82 -0.98
CA LEU A 142 -11.25 -4.27 -0.49
C LEU A 142 -11.13 -5.78 -0.57
N ARG A 143 -12.12 -6.51 -0.03
CA ARG A 143 -12.17 -7.97 -0.05
C ARG A 143 -12.10 -8.51 -1.47
N GLY A 144 -12.87 -7.96 -2.41
CA GLY A 144 -12.84 -8.38 -3.82
C GLY A 144 -11.49 -8.13 -4.49
N SER A 145 -10.76 -7.09 -4.07
CA SER A 145 -9.40 -6.83 -4.57
C SER A 145 -8.37 -7.81 -4.00
N VAL A 146 -8.59 -8.29 -2.77
CA VAL A 146 -7.69 -9.23 -2.07
C VAL A 146 -7.95 -10.69 -2.46
N CYS A 147 -9.21 -11.10 -2.47
CA CYS A 147 -9.64 -12.48 -2.67
C CYS A 147 -9.84 -12.84 -4.15
N GLY A 148 -9.81 -11.84 -5.04
CA GLY A 148 -10.35 -11.96 -6.39
C GLY A 148 -11.87 -11.76 -6.41
N LYS A 149 -12.41 -11.42 -7.59
CA LYS A 149 -13.85 -11.41 -7.80
C LYS A 149 -14.34 -12.85 -7.76
N GLU A 150 -15.24 -13.19 -6.85
CA GLU A 150 -16.04 -14.41 -7.03
C GLU A 150 -16.79 -14.24 -8.35
N SER A 151 -16.49 -15.09 -9.34
CA SER A 151 -17.36 -15.23 -10.50
C SER A 151 -18.75 -15.66 -10.00
N PRO A 152 -19.82 -15.05 -10.50
CA PRO A 152 -21.19 -15.37 -10.11
C PRO A 152 -21.54 -16.85 -10.37
#